data_AF-A0A7L1S4W8-F1
#
_entry.id   AF-A0A7L1S4W8-F1
#
_cell.length_a   1.000
_cell.length_b   1.000
_cell.length_c   1.000
_cell.angle_alpha   90.00
_cell.angle_beta   90.00
_cell.angle_gamma   90.00
#
_symmetry.space_group_name_H-M   'P 1'
#
loop_
_entity.id
_entity.type
_entity.pdbx_description
1 polymer ?
#
loop_
_entity_poly.entity_id
_entity_poly.type
_entity_poly.pdbx_seq_one_letter_code
_entity_poly.pdbx_strand_id
1 'polypeptide(L)'
;MKVLVIGLGGVTNGGKTTLAEKLKNMLPNCDIISQDDFFKPESEVETDERGFKLYDVLDALYMDKMVTSIRNWMKSPASSGVVTEEPQKTCDNLKNVYILIVEGFLLYNYEPLNKLWNRRYFLTLPYEECKRRRSTRVYQPADTPGYFDGHVWPMYLKYKNELEENASMQVEYLDGTKSQEELLSYVYSDIIKELNKLRE
;
A
#
# COMPACT_ATOMS: atom_id res chain seq x y z
N MET A 1 2.79 -24.17 3.72
CA MET A 1 2.21 -22.94 3.16
C MET A 1 3.14 -21.79 3.49
N LYS A 2 3.65 -21.07 2.49
CA LYS A 2 4.47 -19.86 2.70
C LYS A 2 3.65 -18.63 2.32
N VAL A 3 3.81 -17.53 3.04
CA VAL A 3 3.14 -16.25 2.73
C VAL A 3 4.19 -15.19 2.39
N LEU A 4 3.91 -14.39 1.37
CA LEU A 4 4.69 -13.22 1.00
C LEU A 4 3.82 -11.97 1.19
N VAL A 5 4.13 -11.17 2.21
CA VAL A 5 3.41 -9.93 2.52
C VAL A 5 4.23 -8.75 1.99
N ILE A 6 3.62 -8.01 1.06
CA ILE A 6 4.21 -6.88 0.37
C ILE A 6 3.50 -5.62 0.83
N GLY A 7 4.26 -4.66 1.35
CA GLY A 7 3.78 -3.30 1.55
C GLY A 7 3.92 -2.49 0.27
N LEU A 8 2.84 -1.83 -0.14
CA LEU A 8 2.83 -0.81 -1.19
C LEU A 8 2.41 0.53 -0.58
N GLY A 9 3.39 1.18 0.04
CA GLY A 9 3.25 2.50 0.66
C GLY A 9 3.40 3.64 -0.34
N GLY A 10 3.19 4.87 0.13
CA GLY A 10 3.57 6.06 -0.60
C GLY A 10 2.55 7.19 -0.58
N VAL A 11 2.91 8.27 -1.25
CA VAL A 11 2.14 9.52 -1.30
C VAL A 11 0.70 9.32 -1.80
N THR A 12 -0.21 10.17 -1.33
CA THR A 12 -1.57 10.28 -1.88
C THR A 12 -1.54 10.47 -3.40
N ASN A 13 -2.50 9.87 -4.12
CA ASN A 13 -2.60 9.93 -5.58
C ASN A 13 -1.32 9.46 -6.34
N GLY A 14 -0.44 8.70 -5.68
CA GLY A 14 0.79 8.14 -6.27
C GLY A 14 0.58 6.95 -7.23
N GLY A 15 -0.63 6.38 -7.28
CA GLY A 15 -0.95 5.22 -8.13
C GLY A 15 -0.86 3.85 -7.44
N LYS A 16 -0.82 3.81 -6.10
CA LYS A 16 -0.72 2.59 -5.27
C LYS A 16 -1.77 1.55 -5.63
N THR A 17 -3.05 1.87 -5.44
CA THR A 17 -4.18 0.97 -5.70
C THR A 17 -4.17 0.43 -7.14
N THR A 18 -3.89 1.28 -8.14
CA THR A 18 -3.81 0.82 -9.54
C THR A 18 -2.67 -0.15 -9.77
N LEU A 19 -1.49 0.09 -9.19
CA LEU A 19 -0.37 -0.83 -9.28
C LEU A 19 -0.66 -2.15 -8.57
N ALA A 20 -1.26 -2.11 -7.37
CA ALA A 20 -1.68 -3.30 -6.64
C ALA A 20 -2.66 -4.17 -7.45
N GLU A 21 -3.71 -3.58 -8.02
CA GLU A 21 -4.70 -4.30 -8.83
C GLU A 21 -4.08 -4.94 -10.08
N LYS A 22 -3.18 -4.24 -10.77
CA LYS A 22 -2.47 -4.82 -11.92
C LYS A 22 -1.58 -5.99 -11.51
N LEU A 23 -0.87 -5.87 -10.37
CA LEU A 23 -0.05 -6.96 -9.84
C LEU A 23 -0.90 -8.17 -9.44
N LYS A 24 -2.05 -7.95 -8.78
CA LYS A 24 -2.99 -9.01 -8.42
C LYS A 24 -3.45 -9.81 -9.63
N ASN A 25 -3.73 -9.15 -10.75
CA ASN A 25 -4.15 -9.83 -11.98
C ASN A 25 -3.03 -10.65 -12.65
N MET A 26 -1.77 -10.36 -12.34
CA MET A 26 -0.60 -11.05 -12.92
C MET A 26 -0.01 -12.12 -12.01
N LEU A 27 -0.23 -12.03 -10.70
CA LEU A 27 0.37 -12.90 -9.70
C LEU A 27 -0.63 -13.97 -9.24
N PRO A 28 -0.24 -15.25 -9.17
CA PRO A 28 -1.11 -16.30 -8.64
C PRO A 28 -1.30 -16.14 -7.13
N ASN A 29 -2.45 -16.58 -6.61
CA ASN A 29 -2.77 -16.57 -5.17
C ASN A 29 -2.54 -15.21 -4.49
N CYS A 30 -2.88 -14.13 -5.18
CA CYS A 30 -2.62 -12.77 -4.74
C CYS A 30 -3.91 -12.08 -4.30
N ASP A 31 -3.92 -11.55 -3.07
CA ASP A 31 -5.00 -10.71 -2.55
C ASP A 31 -4.47 -9.31 -2.19
N ILE A 32 -5.41 -8.37 -2.07
CA ILE A 32 -5.13 -6.99 -1.68
C ILE A 32 -5.92 -6.64 -0.42
N ILE A 33 -5.26 -5.96 0.52
CA ILE A 33 -5.92 -5.23 1.61
C ILE A 33 -5.59 -3.74 1.43
N SER A 34 -6.61 -2.90 1.28
CA SER A 34 -6.44 -1.44 1.18
C SER A 34 -6.56 -0.79 2.55
N GLN A 35 -5.62 0.11 2.88
CA GLN A 35 -5.69 0.90 4.11
C GLN A 35 -6.92 1.84 4.12
N ASP A 36 -7.38 2.29 2.95
CA ASP A 36 -8.51 3.20 2.83
C ASP A 36 -9.83 2.56 3.35
N ASP A 37 -9.91 1.22 3.38
CA ASP A 37 -11.06 0.48 3.94
C ASP A 37 -11.15 0.55 5.48
N PHE A 38 -10.11 1.07 6.14
CA PHE A 38 -10.01 1.13 7.60
C PHE A 38 -10.16 2.54 8.17
N PHE A 39 -10.60 3.52 7.37
CA PHE A 39 -10.93 4.84 7.91
C PHE A 39 -12.04 4.76 8.96
N LYS A 40 -11.89 5.57 10.01
CA LYS A 40 -12.94 5.83 10.98
C LYS A 40 -14.07 6.64 10.32
N PRO A 41 -15.32 6.53 10.81
CA PRO A 41 -16.39 7.41 10.37
C PRO A 41 -16.03 8.87 10.65
N GLU A 42 -16.51 9.79 9.82
CA GLU A 42 -16.19 11.23 9.92
C GLU A 42 -16.46 11.83 11.31
N SER A 43 -17.45 11.30 12.03
CA SER A 43 -17.80 11.71 13.40
C SER A 43 -16.70 11.41 14.43
N GLU A 44 -15.81 10.46 14.15
CA GLU A 44 -14.68 10.09 15.02
C GLU A 44 -13.36 10.75 14.56
N VAL A 45 -13.34 11.39 13.39
CA VAL A 45 -12.16 12.08 12.89
C VAL A 45 -12.12 13.50 13.45
N GLU A 46 -11.06 13.79 14.20
CA GLU A 46 -10.84 15.11 14.80
C GLU A 46 -10.66 16.21 13.74
N THR A 47 -10.84 17.45 14.17
CA THR A 47 -10.69 18.64 13.33
C THR A 47 -9.79 19.64 14.05
N ASP A 48 -8.80 20.17 13.35
CA ASP A 48 -7.88 21.16 13.94
C ASP A 48 -8.51 22.56 14.07
N GLU A 49 -7.77 23.48 14.67
CA GLU A 49 -8.17 24.88 14.86
C GLU A 49 -8.43 25.64 13.54
N ARG A 50 -7.92 25.14 12.41
CA ARG A 50 -8.10 25.71 11.06
C ARG A 50 -9.33 25.11 10.36
N GLY A 51 -10.00 24.16 10.99
CA GLY A 51 -11.17 23.47 10.42
C GLY A 51 -10.81 22.28 9.52
N PHE A 52 -9.56 21.82 9.52
CA PHE A 52 -9.15 20.67 8.71
C PHE A 52 -9.41 19.36 9.46
N LYS A 53 -10.12 18.43 8.81
CA LYS A 53 -10.29 17.06 9.29
C LYS A 53 -8.96 16.33 9.25
N LEU A 54 -8.56 15.68 10.33
CA LEU A 54 -7.25 15.05 10.43
C LEU A 54 -7.23 13.66 9.80
N TYR A 55 -7.46 13.51 8.49
CA TYR A 55 -7.48 12.18 7.84
C TYR A 55 -6.08 11.58 7.66
N ASP A 56 -5.08 12.42 7.38
CA ASP A 56 -3.72 11.96 7.08
C ASP A 56 -2.87 11.61 8.33
N VAL A 57 -3.50 11.08 9.40
CA VAL A 57 -2.83 10.55 10.62
C VAL A 57 -3.32 9.15 10.96
N LEU A 58 -2.51 8.38 11.70
CA LEU A 58 -2.87 7.02 12.15
C LEU A 58 -4.16 7.00 12.99
N ASP A 59 -4.43 8.06 13.75
CA ASP A 59 -5.62 8.17 14.60
C ASP A 59 -6.93 8.25 13.80
N ALA A 60 -6.88 8.55 12.50
CA ALA A 60 -8.06 8.51 11.63
C ALA A 60 -8.40 7.09 11.14
N LEU A 61 -7.59 6.09 11.48
CA LEU A 61 -7.70 4.73 10.97
C LEU A 61 -7.91 3.73 12.12
N TYR A 62 -8.71 2.69 11.88
CA TYR A 62 -8.77 1.52 12.75
C TYR A 62 -7.59 0.57 12.48
N MET A 63 -6.36 1.02 12.75
CA MET A 63 -5.13 0.28 12.42
C MET A 63 -5.06 -1.11 13.08
N ASP A 64 -5.61 -1.28 14.28
CA ASP A 64 -5.68 -2.59 14.94
C ASP A 64 -6.60 -3.58 14.20
N LYS A 65 -7.70 -3.08 13.61
CA LYS A 65 -8.56 -3.90 12.75
C LYS A 65 -7.80 -4.31 11.50
N MET A 66 -7.02 -3.40 10.91
CA MET A 66 -6.18 -3.69 9.74
C MET A 66 -5.14 -4.77 10.03
N VAL A 67 -4.40 -4.65 11.14
CA VAL A 67 -3.45 -5.68 11.59
C VAL A 67 -4.13 -7.02 11.82
N THR A 68 -5.32 -7.01 12.43
CA THR A 68 -6.12 -8.22 12.65
C THR A 68 -6.52 -8.87 11.32
N SER A 69 -6.99 -8.10 10.35
CA SER A 69 -7.33 -8.58 9.00
C SER A 69 -6.12 -9.21 8.31
N ILE A 70 -4.96 -8.56 8.33
CA ILE A 70 -3.72 -9.09 7.73
C ILE A 70 -3.30 -10.39 8.42
N ARG A 71 -3.29 -10.43 9.75
CA ARG A 71 -2.93 -11.65 10.50
C ARG A 71 -3.91 -12.80 10.27
N ASN A 72 -5.20 -12.51 10.15
CA ASN A 72 -6.21 -13.53 9.84
C ASN A 72 -6.01 -14.08 8.44
N TRP A 73 -5.77 -13.22 7.45
CA TRP A 73 -5.44 -13.64 6.10
C TRP A 73 -4.16 -14.51 6.09
N MET A 74 -3.10 -14.12 6.81
CA MET A 74 -1.86 -14.90 6.87
C MET A 74 -2.06 -16.31 7.48
N LYS A 75 -3.00 -16.48 8.41
CA LYS A 75 -3.33 -17.78 9.02
C LYS A 75 -4.13 -18.69 8.09
N SER A 76 -5.03 -18.10 7.30
CA SER A 76 -5.90 -18.83 6.38
C SER A 76 -6.07 -18.04 5.08
N PRO A 77 -5.05 -18.03 4.20
CA PRO A 77 -5.15 -17.37 2.91
C PRO A 77 -6.29 -18.00 2.11
N ALA A 78 -7.27 -17.19 1.70
CA ALA A 78 -8.37 -17.64 0.86
C ALA A 78 -8.06 -17.22 -0.58
N SER A 79 -7.71 -18.17 -1.46
CA SER A 79 -7.58 -17.85 -2.88
C SER A 79 -8.98 -17.52 -3.43
N SER A 80 -9.28 -16.25 -3.60
CA SER A 80 -10.46 -15.79 -4.36
C SER A 80 -10.26 -16.13 -5.85
N GLY A 81 -10.47 -17.40 -6.19
CA GLY A 81 -10.78 -17.97 -7.51
C GLY A 81 -9.99 -17.53 -8.74
N VAL A 82 -9.10 -18.41 -9.23
CA VAL A 82 -9.18 -18.94 -10.60
C VAL A 82 -8.74 -20.41 -10.55
N VAL A 83 -9.68 -21.34 -10.68
CA VAL A 83 -9.39 -22.73 -11.07
C VAL A 83 -9.37 -22.72 -12.59
N THR A 84 -8.21 -22.53 -13.20
CA THR A 84 -8.01 -22.84 -14.63
C THR A 84 -7.53 -24.28 -14.73
N GLU A 85 -8.36 -25.12 -15.33
CA GLU A 85 -7.97 -26.45 -15.83
C GLU A 85 -6.78 -26.31 -16.82
N GLU A 86 -5.83 -27.24 -16.72
CA GLU A 86 -4.41 -27.21 -17.18
C GLU A 86 -4.19 -27.30 -18.72
N PRO A 87 -2.96 -27.45 -19.32
CA PRO A 87 -1.58 -27.43 -18.78
C PRO A 87 -0.53 -26.66 -19.66
N GLN A 88 0.38 -25.88 -19.05
CA GLN A 88 1.69 -25.56 -19.66
C GLN A 88 2.84 -25.57 -18.65
N LYS A 89 3.89 -26.33 -18.99
CA LYS A 89 5.03 -26.82 -18.20
C LYS A 89 6.06 -25.75 -17.75
N THR A 90 5.64 -24.60 -17.23
CA THR A 90 6.58 -23.63 -16.64
C THR A 90 5.93 -22.81 -15.51
N CYS A 91 5.65 -23.42 -14.34
CA CYS A 91 5.65 -22.78 -13.00
C CYS A 91 4.95 -23.61 -11.89
N ASP A 92 5.11 -24.93 -11.81
CA ASP A 92 4.41 -25.74 -10.79
C ASP A 92 4.75 -25.39 -9.32
N ASN A 93 5.83 -24.64 -9.06
CA ASN A 93 6.26 -24.28 -7.71
C ASN A 93 5.64 -22.98 -7.14
N LEU A 94 4.87 -22.20 -7.93
CA LEU A 94 4.16 -21.01 -7.40
C LEU A 94 2.87 -21.36 -6.65
N LYS A 95 2.33 -22.57 -6.84
CA LYS A 95 1.05 -23.00 -6.26
C LYS A 95 1.03 -23.03 -4.72
N ASN A 96 2.18 -23.03 -4.05
CA ASN A 96 2.31 -23.17 -2.59
C ASN A 96 2.65 -21.88 -1.81
N VAL A 97 2.78 -20.74 -2.52
CA VAL A 97 3.00 -19.42 -1.90
C VAL A 97 1.76 -18.56 -2.11
N TYR A 98 1.29 -17.92 -1.04
CA TYR A 98 0.20 -16.94 -1.10
C TYR A 98 0.77 -15.54 -0.94
N ILE A 99 0.29 -14.61 -1.76
CA ILE A 99 0.79 -13.24 -1.82
C ILE A 99 -0.28 -12.31 -1.27
N LEU A 100 0.11 -11.44 -0.35
CA LEU A 100 -0.76 -10.36 0.13
C LEU A 100 -0.08 -9.04 -0.18
N ILE A 101 -0.72 -8.23 -1.00
CA ILE A 101 -0.36 -6.82 -1.19
C ILE A 101 -1.19 -6.01 -0.20
N VAL A 102 -0.53 -5.29 0.69
CA VAL A 102 -1.18 -4.29 1.55
C VAL A 102 -0.80 -2.93 1.02
N GLU A 103 -1.78 -2.17 0.55
CA GLU A 103 -1.55 -0.87 -0.07
C GLU A 103 -2.17 0.25 0.78
N GLY A 104 -1.46 1.37 0.92
CA GLY A 104 -1.87 2.44 1.83
C GLY A 104 -0.88 3.60 1.89
N PHE A 105 -1.28 4.71 2.50
CA PHE A 105 -0.48 5.92 2.56
C PHE A 105 0.28 6.10 3.89
N LEU A 106 -0.07 5.35 4.95
CA LEU A 106 0.55 5.37 6.28
C LEU A 106 0.81 3.94 6.81
N LEU A 107 1.53 3.12 6.02
CA LEU A 107 1.77 1.71 6.38
C LEU A 107 2.97 1.51 7.33
N TYR A 108 4.02 2.31 7.17
CA TYR A 108 5.35 1.97 7.69
C TYR A 108 5.71 2.68 8.99
N ASN A 109 4.93 3.66 9.42
CA ASN A 109 5.08 4.29 10.74
C ASN A 109 4.16 3.66 11.81
N TYR A 110 3.55 2.50 11.52
CA TYR A 110 2.79 1.72 12.50
C TYR A 110 3.56 0.45 12.89
N GLU A 111 4.13 0.47 14.11
CA GLU A 111 5.01 -0.61 14.61
C GLU A 111 4.44 -2.03 14.48
N PRO A 112 3.15 -2.29 14.77
CA PRO A 112 2.57 -3.63 14.65
C PRO A 112 2.61 -4.21 13.23
N LEU A 113 2.62 -3.36 12.19
CA LEU A 113 2.77 -3.78 10.79
C LEU A 113 4.23 -4.01 10.41
N ASN A 114 5.18 -3.32 11.04
CA ASN A 114 6.59 -3.35 10.65
C ASN A 114 7.24 -4.73 10.71
N LYS A 115 6.69 -5.64 11.53
CA LYS A 115 7.15 -7.04 11.66
C LYS A 115 6.56 -7.98 10.61
N LEU A 116 5.60 -7.53 9.80
CA LEU A 116 4.86 -8.37 8.85
C LEU A 116 5.45 -8.35 7.44
N TRP A 117 6.16 -7.29 7.07
CA TRP A 117 6.59 -7.07 5.68
C TRP A 117 7.76 -7.95 5.27
N ASN A 118 7.63 -8.65 4.15
CA ASN A 118 8.75 -9.27 3.45
C ASN A 118 9.43 -8.28 2.49
N ARG A 119 8.64 -7.42 1.82
CA ARG A 119 9.12 -6.39 0.91
C ARG A 119 8.29 -5.12 1.08
N ARG A 120 8.93 -3.96 0.97
CA ARG A 120 8.29 -2.64 1.12
C ARG A 120 8.62 -1.79 -0.10
N TYR A 121 7.60 -1.29 -0.78
CA TYR A 121 7.72 -0.28 -1.82
C TYR A 121 7.11 1.05 -1.35
N PHE A 122 7.62 2.17 -1.85
CA PHE A 122 7.10 3.49 -1.51
C PHE A 122 7.02 4.40 -2.74
N LEU A 123 5.81 4.69 -3.20
CA LEU A 123 5.60 5.60 -4.33
C LEU A 123 5.77 7.06 -3.88
N THR A 124 6.63 7.78 -4.59
CA THR A 124 6.91 9.21 -4.38
C THR A 124 6.39 10.03 -5.55
N LEU A 125 6.01 11.28 -5.27
CA LEU A 125 5.73 12.30 -6.29
C LEU A 125 6.31 13.63 -5.82
N PRO A 126 6.76 14.50 -6.74
CA PRO A 126 6.96 15.91 -6.44
C PRO A 126 5.66 16.57 -5.97
N TYR A 127 5.78 17.59 -5.12
CA TYR A 127 4.66 18.35 -4.56
C TYR A 127 3.64 18.79 -5.61
N GLU A 128 4.11 19.44 -6.68
CA GLU A 128 3.24 19.99 -7.73
C GLU A 128 2.42 18.91 -8.43
N GLU A 129 3.05 17.78 -8.76
CA GLU A 129 2.36 16.67 -9.42
C GLU A 129 1.38 15.98 -8.48
N CYS A 130 1.74 15.81 -7.20
CA CYS A 130 0.83 15.27 -6.19
C CYS A 130 -0.40 16.17 -6.02
N LYS A 131 -0.20 17.48 -5.88
CA LYS A 131 -1.28 18.47 -5.75
C LYS A 131 -2.19 18.46 -6.97
N ARG A 132 -1.60 18.46 -8.17
CA ARG A 132 -2.32 18.40 -9.45
C ARG A 132 -3.14 17.11 -9.59
N ARG A 133 -2.59 15.95 -9.21
CA ARG A 133 -3.36 14.69 -9.23
C ARG A 133 -4.46 14.68 -8.18
N ARG A 134 -4.18 15.16 -6.96
CA ARG A 134 -5.15 15.21 -5.85
C ARG A 134 -6.36 16.07 -6.21
N SER A 135 -6.15 17.25 -6.80
CA SER A 135 -7.25 18.15 -7.18
C SER A 135 -8.21 17.57 -8.23
N THR A 136 -7.82 16.51 -8.95
CA THR A 136 -8.70 15.80 -9.89
C THR A 136 -9.54 14.70 -9.26
N ARG A 137 -9.26 14.29 -8.01
CA ARG A 137 -10.01 13.26 -7.29
C ARG A 137 -11.00 13.91 -6.32
N VAL A 138 -12.23 13.40 -6.31
CA VAL A 138 -13.24 13.82 -5.34
C VAL A 138 -13.23 12.84 -4.16
N TYR A 139 -12.92 13.36 -2.97
CA TYR A 139 -12.98 12.64 -1.70
C TYR A 139 -14.36 12.82 -1.03
N GLN A 140 -14.67 11.95 -0.07
CA GLN A 140 -15.83 12.08 0.81
C GLN A 140 -15.36 12.01 2.28
N PRO A 141 -15.47 13.11 3.04
CA PRO A 141 -15.86 14.46 2.62
C PRO A 141 -14.85 15.06 1.62
N ALA A 142 -15.28 16.06 0.86
CA ALA A 142 -14.43 16.73 -0.12
C ALA A 142 -13.31 17.53 0.58
N ASP A 143 -12.13 17.61 -0.05
CA ASP A 143 -11.03 18.45 0.43
C ASP A 143 -11.50 19.92 0.57
N THR A 144 -11.33 20.51 1.75
CA THR A 144 -11.63 21.93 1.99
C THR A 144 -10.57 22.84 1.34
N PRO A 145 -10.87 24.13 1.07
CA PRO A 145 -9.87 25.06 0.55
C PRO A 145 -8.61 25.09 1.41
N GLY A 146 -7.43 24.96 0.79
CA GLY A 146 -6.14 24.93 1.47
C GLY A 146 -5.78 23.61 2.15
N TYR A 147 -6.65 22.59 2.14
CA TYR A 147 -6.43 21.33 2.85
C TYR A 147 -5.16 20.59 2.41
N PHE A 148 -4.84 20.61 1.11
CA PHE A 148 -3.63 19.97 0.60
C PHE A 148 -2.35 20.58 1.22
N ASP A 149 -2.27 21.91 1.22
CA ASP A 149 -1.11 22.66 1.69
C ASP A 149 -1.03 22.70 3.22
N GLY A 150 -2.19 22.76 3.87
CA GLY A 150 -2.32 22.94 5.31
C GLY A 150 -2.27 21.64 6.11
N HIS A 151 -2.63 20.50 5.51
CA HIS A 151 -2.72 19.21 6.21
C HIS A 151 -2.04 18.08 5.45
N VAL A 152 -2.49 17.76 4.24
CA VAL A 152 -2.07 16.57 3.49
C VAL A 152 -0.57 16.52 3.27
N TRP A 153 0.00 17.58 2.67
CA TRP A 153 1.40 17.60 2.31
C TRP A 153 2.33 17.69 3.54
N PRO A 154 2.05 18.53 4.55
CA PRO A 154 2.78 18.50 5.81
C PRO A 154 2.79 17.12 6.48
N MET A 155 1.65 16.41 6.49
CA MET A 155 1.55 15.07 7.07
C MET A 155 2.34 14.02 6.27
N TYR A 156 2.31 14.12 4.93
CA TYR A 156 3.16 13.29 4.08
C TYR A 156 4.65 13.54 4.33
N LEU A 157 5.10 14.81 4.43
CA LEU A 157 6.50 15.13 4.72
C LEU A 157 6.93 14.60 6.09
N LYS A 158 6.07 14.76 7.11
CA LYS A 158 6.31 14.19 8.43
C LYS A 158 6.53 12.68 8.34
N TYR A 159 5.62 11.97 7.69
CA TYR A 159 5.72 10.52 7.50
C TYR A 159 6.98 10.12 6.72
N LYS A 160 7.28 10.80 5.61
CA LYS A 160 8.47 10.52 4.81
C LYS A 160 9.76 10.71 5.61
N ASN A 161 9.85 11.78 6.41
CA ASN A 161 10.99 12.04 7.27
C ASN A 161 11.15 10.95 8.34
N GLU A 162 10.05 10.52 8.98
CA GLU A 162 10.06 9.40 9.95
C GLU A 162 10.64 8.11 9.34
N LEU A 163 10.40 7.85 8.04
CA LEU A 163 10.95 6.69 7.34
C LEU A 163 12.43 6.86 7.00
N GLU A 164 12.83 8.03 6.53
CA GLU A 164 14.22 8.33 6.15
C GLU A 164 15.15 8.36 7.37
N GLU A 165 14.65 8.76 8.54
CA GLU A 165 15.38 8.70 9.81
C GLU A 165 15.53 7.26 10.33
N ASN A 166 14.65 6.35 9.94
CA ASN A 166 14.72 4.95 10.33
C ASN A 166 15.64 4.14 9.40
N ALA A 167 16.95 4.27 9.61
CA ALA A 167 17.98 3.60 8.80
C ALA A 167 17.87 2.05 8.77
N SER A 168 17.12 1.45 9.71
CA SER A 168 16.89 -0.01 9.71
C SER A 168 15.78 -0.45 8.75
N MET A 169 14.96 0.49 8.27
CA MET A 169 13.80 0.19 7.44
C MET A 169 14.19 0.15 5.96
N GLN A 170 14.33 -1.05 5.42
CA GLN A 170 14.57 -1.24 3.99
C GLN A 170 13.27 -1.02 3.21
N VAL A 171 13.20 0.11 2.51
CA VAL A 171 12.09 0.53 1.65
C VAL A 171 12.63 0.84 0.25
N GLU A 172 12.02 0.26 -0.77
CA GLU A 172 12.30 0.56 -2.16
C GLU A 172 11.48 1.77 -2.61
N TYR A 173 12.14 2.90 -2.89
CA TYR A 173 11.46 4.12 -3.35
C TYR A 173 11.21 4.09 -4.86
N LEU A 174 9.97 4.30 -5.24
CA LEU A 174 9.49 4.29 -6.62
C LEU A 174 9.11 5.71 -7.04
N ASP A 175 9.54 6.10 -8.23
CA ASP A 175 9.15 7.36 -8.85
C ASP A 175 7.75 7.23 -9.50
N GLY A 176 6.74 7.80 -8.85
CA GLY A 176 5.34 7.76 -9.30
C GLY A 176 5.04 8.64 -10.52
N THR A 177 6.03 9.38 -11.03
CA THR A 177 5.90 10.12 -12.30
C THR A 177 6.10 9.22 -13.52
N LYS A 178 6.71 8.04 -13.33
CA LYS A 178 6.92 7.04 -14.38
C LYS A 178 5.60 6.44 -14.88
N SER A 179 5.67 5.82 -16.06
CA SER A 179 4.50 5.15 -16.64
C SER A 179 4.07 3.96 -15.78
N GLN A 180 2.77 3.64 -15.84
CA GLN A 180 2.25 2.48 -15.10
C GLN A 180 2.88 1.16 -15.57
N GLU A 181 3.24 1.05 -16.85
CA GLU A 181 3.88 -0.15 -17.40
C GLU A 181 5.30 -0.32 -16.87
N GLU A 182 6.06 0.77 -16.76
CA GLU A 182 7.42 0.74 -16.23
C GLU A 182 7.42 0.35 -14.74
N LEU A 183 6.55 0.99 -13.94
CA LEU A 183 6.39 0.66 -12.52
C LEU A 183 5.93 -0.79 -12.32
N LEU A 184 4.95 -1.24 -13.10
CA LEU A 184 4.44 -2.60 -13.04
C LEU A 184 5.52 -3.63 -13.39
N SER A 185 6.25 -3.41 -14.49
CA SER A 185 7.31 -4.32 -14.94
C SER A 185 8.43 -4.44 -13.91
N TYR A 186 8.86 -3.30 -13.34
CA TYR A 186 9.88 -3.27 -12.30
C TYR A 186 9.44 -4.01 -11.04
N VAL A 187 8.28 -3.64 -10.48
CA VAL A 187 7.79 -4.21 -9.22
C VAL A 187 7.45 -5.69 -9.38
N TYR A 188 6.84 -6.08 -10.50
CA TYR A 188 6.58 -7.49 -10.81
C TYR A 188 7.90 -8.29 -10.84
N SER A 189 8.90 -7.81 -11.57
CA SER A 189 10.20 -8.49 -11.67
C SER A 189 10.89 -8.65 -10.31
N ASP A 190 10.78 -7.64 -9.45
CA ASP A 190 11.33 -7.68 -8.09
C ASP A 190 10.57 -8.66 -7.19
N ILE A 191 9.24 -8.69 -7.25
CA ILE A 191 8.41 -9.68 -6.53
C ILE A 191 8.75 -11.11 -6.96
N ILE A 192 8.98 -11.36 -8.25
CA ILE A 192 9.41 -12.69 -8.73
C ILE A 192 10.76 -13.09 -8.11
N LYS A 193 11.69 -12.16 -7.91
CA LYS A 193 12.95 -12.44 -7.20
C LYS A 193 12.71 -12.80 -5.73
N GLU A 194 11.85 -12.06 -5.02
CA GLU A 194 11.49 -12.37 -3.64
C GLU A 194 10.80 -13.73 -3.51
N LEU A 195 9.91 -14.07 -4.46
CA LEU A 195 9.28 -15.39 -4.52
C LEU A 195 10.31 -16.51 -4.73
N ASN A 196 11.35 -16.28 -5.52
CA ASN A 196 12.41 -17.27 -5.72
C ASN A 196 13.24 -17.49 -4.45
N LYS A 197 13.55 -16.43 -3.68
CA LYS A 197 14.25 -16.56 -2.38
C LYS A 197 13.45 -17.39 -1.37
N LEU A 198 12.12 -17.30 -1.42
CA LEU A 198 11.23 -18.12 -0.58
C LEU A 198 11.16 -19.59 -1.03
N ARG A 199 11.76 -19.99 -2.16
CA ARG A 199 11.80 -21.39 -2.60
C ARG A 199 13.04 -22.12 -2.10
N GLU A 200 14.12 -21.38 -1.88
CA GLU A 200 15.35 -21.85 -1.22
C GLU A 200 15.07 -22.13 0.27
#